data_AF-A0A0N7J6J6-F1
#
_entry.id   AF-A0A0N7J6J6-F1
#
_cell.length_a   1.000
_cell.length_b   1.000
_cell.length_c   1.000
_cell.angle_alpha   90.00
_cell.angle_beta   90.00
_cell.angle_gamma   90.00
#
_symmetry.space_group_name_H-M   'P 1'
#
loop_
_entity.id
_entity.type
_entity.pdbx_description
1 polymer ?
#
loop_
_entity_poly.entity_id
_entity_poly.type
_entity_poly.pdbx_seq_one_letter_code
_entity_poly.pdbx_strand_id
1 'polypeptide(L)'
;MDTIVISSYETQTKTPNLIMATLIALTVAILLLATFPISGGHINPVITLSAMFTGLITVSRAVIYILAQCIGGILGALALKAVVNSTIEQTFSLGGCTLNIVAPGPNGPVVVGLETGQGLWLEIICTFVFLFSSIWIAFDRRQAVALGRVVFCSIIGLVVGLLVFISTTVTATKGYAGVGMNPARCLGPALVRGGHLWKGHWVFWVGPVVASVAFSLYTKIIPREHLIGAESK
;
A
#
# COMPACT_ATOMS: atom_id res chain seq x y z
N MET A 1 32.57 18.92 27.15
CA MET A 1 32.45 19.46 25.77
C MET A 1 31.40 18.63 25.08
N ASP A 2 30.15 19.09 25.20
CA ASP A 2 28.98 18.44 24.64
C ASP A 2 28.92 18.72 23.14
N THR A 3 29.17 17.68 22.34
CA THR A 3 29.03 17.76 20.89
C THR A 3 27.55 17.73 20.55
N ILE A 4 26.91 18.90 20.59
CA ILE A 4 25.61 19.12 19.98
C ILE A 4 25.82 19.01 18.47
N VAL A 5 25.56 17.83 17.91
CA VAL A 5 25.46 17.66 16.46
C VAL A 5 24.17 18.34 16.02
N ILE A 6 24.28 19.63 15.71
CA ILE A 6 23.22 20.38 15.05
C ILE A 6 23.10 19.80 13.64
N SER A 7 22.19 18.85 13.45
CA SER A 7 21.72 18.44 12.13
C SER A 7 20.80 19.54 11.58
N SER A 8 21.40 20.67 11.20
CA SER A 8 20.73 21.84 10.61
C SER A 8 20.55 21.67 9.10
N TYR A 9 20.06 20.52 8.66
CA TYR A 9 19.41 20.44 7.36
C TYR A 9 17.91 20.59 7.58
N GLU A 10 17.46 21.85 7.71
CA GLU A 10 16.09 22.21 7.35
C GLU A 10 15.94 21.93 5.85
N THR A 11 15.68 20.66 5.53
CA THR A 11 15.36 20.26 4.17
C THR A 11 13.99 20.88 3.92
N GLN A 12 13.93 21.95 3.13
CA GLN A 12 12.65 22.36 2.56
C GLN A 12 12.15 21.17 1.73
N THR A 13 11.20 20.42 2.29
CA THR A 13 10.86 19.06 1.86
C THR A 13 10.12 19.07 0.52
N LYS A 14 10.84 19.33 -0.56
CA LYS A 14 10.51 18.79 -1.88
C LYS A 14 11.18 17.43 -1.99
N THR A 15 10.62 16.42 -1.33
CA THR A 15 11.10 15.06 -1.51
C THR A 15 10.79 14.65 -2.94
N PRO A 16 11.78 14.34 -3.79
CA PRO A 16 11.49 13.85 -5.12
C PRO A 16 10.74 12.52 -5.00
N ASN A 17 9.64 12.37 -5.74
CA ASN A 17 8.77 11.19 -5.71
C ASN A 17 9.56 9.87 -5.84
N LEU A 18 10.69 9.91 -6.55
CA LEU A 18 11.60 8.78 -6.72
C LEU A 18 12.20 8.31 -5.39
N ILE A 19 12.73 9.22 -4.55
CA ILE A 19 13.30 8.84 -3.25
C ILE A 19 12.23 8.21 -2.37
N MET A 20 11.03 8.80 -2.32
CA MET A 20 9.93 8.24 -1.55
C MET A 20 9.57 6.82 -2.02
N ALA A 21 9.43 6.64 -3.33
CA ALA A 21 9.14 5.34 -3.93
C ALA A 21 10.22 4.29 -3.66
N THR A 22 11.50 4.67 -3.74
CA THR A 22 12.62 3.77 -3.42
C THR A 22 12.60 3.36 -1.95
N LEU A 23 12.36 4.29 -1.04
CA LEU A 23 12.26 3.99 0.39
C LEU A 23 11.09 3.05 0.68
N ILE A 24 9.92 3.30 0.08
CA ILE A 24 8.76 2.41 0.18
C ILE A 24 9.11 1.01 -0.33
N ALA A 25 9.78 0.90 -1.48
CA ALA A 25 10.17 -0.38 -2.04
C ALA A 25 11.08 -1.19 -1.11
N LEU A 26 12.12 -0.54 -0.57
CA LEU A 26 13.06 -1.16 0.36
C LEU A 26 12.39 -1.56 1.67
N THR A 27 11.59 -0.66 2.27
CA THR A 27 10.88 -0.95 3.52
C THR A 27 9.91 -2.12 3.35
N VAL A 28 9.11 -2.14 2.27
CA VAL A 28 8.19 -3.25 2.01
C VAL A 28 8.94 -4.55 1.81
N ALA A 29 10.03 -4.57 1.04
CA ALA A 29 10.83 -5.77 0.83
C ALA A 29 11.40 -6.33 2.15
N ILE A 30 11.92 -5.46 3.03
CA ILE A 30 12.46 -5.86 4.34
C ILE A 30 11.36 -6.40 5.25
N LEU A 31 10.20 -5.73 5.34
CA LEU A 31 9.08 -6.18 6.15
C LEU A 31 8.53 -7.52 5.66
N LEU A 32 8.46 -7.72 4.35
CA LEU A 32 8.09 -9.01 3.76
C LEU A 32 9.10 -10.09 4.15
N LEU A 33 10.41 -9.83 4.02
CA LEU A 33 11.44 -10.80 4.40
C LEU A 33 11.33 -11.23 5.87
N ALA A 34 11.04 -10.29 6.76
CA ALA A 34 10.89 -10.57 8.19
C ALA A 34 9.60 -11.36 8.51
N THR A 35 8.49 -11.05 7.85
CA THR A 35 7.16 -11.57 8.22
C THR A 35 6.72 -12.79 7.41
N PHE A 36 7.29 -12.99 6.22
CA PHE A 36 6.94 -14.06 5.29
C PHE A 36 7.11 -15.47 5.91
N PRO A 37 8.22 -15.81 6.59
CA PRO A 37 8.40 -17.14 7.17
C PRO A 37 7.42 -17.48 8.30
N ILE A 38 6.82 -16.46 8.93
CA ILE A 38 5.97 -16.62 10.12
C ILE A 38 4.49 -16.63 9.74
N SER A 39 4.07 -15.66 8.92
CA SER A 39 2.65 -15.39 8.65
C SER A 39 2.27 -15.45 7.16
N GLY A 40 3.24 -15.67 6.27
CA GLY A 40 3.07 -15.47 4.83
C GLY A 40 3.23 -14.01 4.39
N GLY A 41 3.47 -13.08 5.32
CA GLY A 41 3.86 -11.71 5.00
C GLY A 41 2.77 -10.90 4.30
N HIS A 42 1.50 -11.13 4.62
CA HIS A 42 0.40 -10.44 3.93
C HIS A 42 0.46 -8.92 4.12
N ILE A 43 0.62 -8.45 5.37
CA ILE A 43 0.79 -7.03 5.80
C ILE A 43 -0.25 -6.05 5.19
N ASN A 44 -1.31 -6.59 4.57
CA ASN A 44 -2.22 -5.84 3.73
C ASN A 44 -3.56 -6.58 3.63
N PRO A 45 -4.68 -5.90 3.97
CA PRO A 45 -6.00 -6.50 3.86
C PRO A 45 -6.34 -6.99 2.46
N VAL A 46 -5.85 -6.33 1.40
CA VAL A 46 -6.16 -6.75 0.02
C VAL A 46 -5.48 -8.06 -0.36
N ILE A 47 -4.23 -8.27 0.07
CA ILE A 47 -3.51 -9.54 -0.14
C ILE A 47 -4.22 -10.65 0.61
N THR A 48 -4.65 -10.37 1.84
CA THR A 48 -5.40 -11.32 2.67
C THR A 48 -6.75 -11.67 2.06
N LEU A 49 -7.49 -10.68 1.56
CA LEU A 49 -8.77 -10.88 0.92
C LEU A 49 -8.63 -11.67 -0.39
N SER A 50 -7.64 -11.34 -1.21
CA SER A 50 -7.36 -12.06 -2.44
C SER A 50 -6.92 -13.51 -2.17
N ALA A 51 -6.08 -13.75 -1.16
CA ALA A 51 -5.72 -15.08 -0.70
C ALA A 51 -6.95 -15.88 -0.23
N MET A 52 -7.92 -15.22 0.42
CA MET A 52 -9.19 -15.85 0.80
C MET A 52 -10.05 -16.20 -0.44
N PHE A 53 -10.21 -15.26 -1.38
CA PHE A 53 -11.00 -15.49 -2.60
C PHE A 53 -10.40 -16.52 -3.56
N THR A 54 -9.08 -16.71 -3.50
CA THR A 54 -8.37 -17.75 -4.27
C THR A 54 -8.27 -19.08 -3.51
N GLY A 55 -8.75 -19.14 -2.26
CA GLY A 55 -8.81 -20.37 -1.46
C GLY A 55 -7.51 -20.75 -0.74
N LEU A 56 -6.53 -19.85 -0.66
CA LEU A 56 -5.28 -20.07 0.06
C LEU A 56 -5.44 -20.03 1.58
N ILE A 57 -6.40 -19.24 2.09
CA ILE A 57 -6.70 -19.13 3.51
C ILE A 57 -8.19 -19.22 3.77
N THR A 58 -8.56 -19.66 4.98
CA THR A 58 -9.96 -19.68 5.43
C THR A 58 -10.46 -18.27 5.73
N VAL A 59 -11.79 -18.08 5.69
CA VAL A 59 -12.44 -16.82 6.05
C VAL A 59 -12.06 -16.38 7.47
N SER A 60 -12.05 -17.30 8.43
CA SER A 60 -11.68 -16.99 9.82
C SER A 60 -10.25 -16.46 9.95
N ARG A 61 -9.28 -17.06 9.24
CA ARG A 61 -7.90 -16.55 9.19
C ARG A 61 -7.83 -15.17 8.54
N ALA A 62 -8.59 -14.96 7.47
CA ALA A 62 -8.63 -13.68 6.78
C ALA A 62 -9.11 -12.55 7.70
N VAL A 63 -10.18 -12.80 8.47
CA VAL A 63 -10.70 -11.82 9.45
C VAL A 63 -9.64 -11.48 10.49
N ILE A 64 -8.97 -12.48 11.09
CA ILE A 64 -7.92 -12.26 12.10
C ILE A 64 -6.77 -11.42 11.51
N TYR A 65 -6.33 -11.75 10.29
CA TYR A 65 -5.26 -11.03 9.61
C TYR A 65 -5.64 -9.58 9.33
N ILE A 66 -6.83 -9.32 8.81
CA ILE A 66 -7.31 -7.96 8.49
C ILE A 66 -7.39 -7.13 9.77
N LEU A 67 -7.92 -7.68 10.86
CA LEU A 67 -7.96 -6.98 12.15
C LEU A 67 -6.56 -6.65 12.66
N ALA A 68 -5.65 -7.63 12.67
CA ALA A 68 -4.26 -7.43 13.10
C ALA A 68 -3.55 -6.37 12.23
N GLN A 69 -3.77 -6.38 10.92
CA GLN A 69 -3.21 -5.41 9.98
C GLN A 69 -3.75 -4.00 10.24
N CYS A 70 -5.06 -3.86 10.47
CA CYS A 70 -5.67 -2.57 10.80
C CYS A 70 -5.15 -2.02 12.13
N ILE A 71 -5.08 -2.85 13.17
CA ILE A 71 -4.51 -2.48 14.47
C ILE A 71 -3.05 -2.05 14.29
N GLY A 72 -2.24 -2.82 13.56
CA GLY A 72 -0.86 -2.48 13.26
C GLY A 72 -0.72 -1.14 12.52
N GLY A 73 -1.59 -0.87 11.54
CA GLY A 73 -1.64 0.42 10.84
C GLY A 73 -1.95 1.60 11.77
N ILE A 74 -2.89 1.42 12.70
CA ILE A 74 -3.22 2.44 13.72
C ILE A 74 -2.04 2.66 14.66
N LEU A 75 -1.44 1.59 15.19
CA LEU A 75 -0.28 1.69 16.08
C LEU A 75 0.92 2.34 15.39
N GLY A 76 1.16 2.03 14.12
CA GLY A 76 2.20 2.68 13.32
C GLY A 76 1.96 4.19 13.15
N ALA A 77 0.71 4.59 12.88
CA ALA A 77 0.35 6.01 12.78
C ALA A 77 0.48 6.73 14.13
N LEU A 78 0.11 6.10 15.25
CA LEU A 78 0.30 6.63 16.60
C LEU A 78 1.79 6.78 16.94
N ALA A 79 2.61 5.78 16.63
CA ALA A 79 4.05 5.83 16.84
C ALA A 79 4.69 6.96 16.03
N LEU A 80 4.29 7.14 14.76
CA LEU A 80 4.76 8.26 13.95
C LEU A 80 4.36 9.60 14.56
N LYS A 81 3.09 9.76 14.99
CA LYS A 81 2.59 10.97 15.64
C LYS A 81 3.36 11.31 16.93
N ALA A 82 3.80 10.32 17.69
CA ALA A 82 4.57 10.53 18.91
C ALA A 82 5.99 11.07 18.66
N VAL A 83 6.55 10.84 17.47
CA VAL A 83 7.94 11.21 17.13
C VAL A 83 8.01 12.51 16.33
N VAL A 84 6.98 12.83 15.54
CA VAL A 84 6.99 14.01 14.66
C VAL A 84 6.33 15.22 15.33
N ASN A 85 6.80 16.41 14.97
CA ASN A 85 6.15 17.65 15.39
C ASN A 85 4.86 17.93 14.57
N SER A 86 4.06 18.90 15.03
CA SER A 86 2.80 19.28 14.39
C SER A 86 2.97 19.73 12.94
N THR A 87 4.10 20.36 12.59
CA THR A 87 4.37 20.82 11.22
C THR A 87 4.54 19.65 10.26
N ILE A 88 5.30 18.63 10.64
CA ILE A 88 5.49 17.39 9.87
C ILE A 88 4.17 16.59 9.82
N GLU A 89 3.46 16.50 10.94
CA GLU A 89 2.13 15.84 11.00
C GLU A 89 1.17 16.46 9.98
N GLN A 90 1.11 17.79 9.88
CA GLN A 90 0.22 18.46 8.93
C GLN A 90 0.70 18.35 7.48
N THR A 91 2.02 18.44 7.26
CA THR A 91 2.61 18.40 5.91
C THR A 91 2.43 17.05 5.25
N PHE A 92 2.69 15.97 5.99
CA PHE A 92 2.64 14.60 5.45
C PHE A 92 1.38 13.84 5.84
N SER A 93 0.50 14.43 6.64
CA SER A 93 -0.74 13.80 7.12
C SER A 93 -0.52 12.42 7.76
N LEU A 94 0.58 12.26 8.51
CA LEU A 94 1.06 10.97 9.06
C LEU A 94 1.21 9.87 8.00
N GLY A 95 1.51 10.27 6.77
CA GLY A 95 1.58 9.40 5.61
C GLY A 95 0.22 8.91 5.12
N GLY A 96 -0.91 9.43 5.57
CA GLY A 96 -2.26 8.97 5.19
C GLY A 96 -2.57 9.05 3.69
N CYS A 97 -3.58 8.29 3.27
CA CYS A 97 -4.04 8.28 1.88
C CYS A 97 -5.05 9.43 1.66
N THR A 98 -4.77 10.28 0.67
CA THR A 98 -5.57 11.48 0.38
C THR A 98 -5.85 11.57 -1.10
N LEU A 99 -7.13 11.73 -1.46
CA LEU A 99 -7.54 12.00 -2.85
C LEU A 99 -7.47 13.49 -3.18
N ASN A 100 -7.99 14.33 -2.28
CA ASN A 100 -8.00 15.77 -2.43
C ASN A 100 -7.97 16.48 -1.07
N ILE A 101 -7.53 17.73 -1.10
CA ILE A 101 -7.50 18.64 0.03
C ILE A 101 -8.25 19.93 -0.32
N VAL A 102 -8.74 20.62 0.70
CA VAL A 102 -9.27 21.97 0.54
C VAL A 102 -8.12 22.94 0.84
N ALA A 103 -7.77 23.77 -0.14
CA ALA A 103 -6.71 24.76 -0.03
C ALA A 103 -7.29 26.18 -0.22
N PRO A 104 -6.64 27.22 0.36
CA PRO A 104 -7.01 28.61 0.09
C PRO A 104 -6.81 28.93 -1.40
N GLY A 105 -7.83 29.51 -2.04
CA GLY A 105 -7.79 29.96 -3.42
C GLY A 105 -8.14 31.45 -3.56
N PRO A 106 -7.94 32.05 -4.75
CA PRO A 106 -8.14 33.48 -4.99
C PRO A 106 -9.57 33.97 -4.69
N ASN A 107 -10.56 33.09 -4.87
CA ASN A 107 -12.00 33.38 -4.71
C ASN A 107 -12.65 32.56 -3.58
N GLY A 108 -11.85 32.11 -2.61
CA GLY A 108 -12.30 31.25 -1.51
C GLY A 108 -11.68 29.85 -1.54
N PRO A 109 -12.15 28.92 -0.69
CA PRO A 109 -11.60 27.57 -0.60
C PRO A 109 -11.80 26.80 -1.90
N VAL A 110 -10.72 26.24 -2.45
CA VAL A 110 -10.75 25.40 -3.64
C VAL A 110 -10.36 23.96 -3.31
N VAL A 111 -11.00 22.99 -3.95
CA VAL A 111 -10.61 21.58 -3.84
C VAL A 111 -9.48 21.32 -4.82
N VAL A 112 -8.34 20.87 -4.31
CA VAL A 112 -7.16 20.53 -5.11
C VAL A 112 -6.85 19.07 -4.87
N GLY A 113 -6.74 18.30 -5.94
CA GLY A 113 -6.53 16.85 -5.88
C GLY A 113 -7.23 16.14 -7.01
N LEU A 114 -7.30 14.82 -6.84
CA LEU A 114 -7.93 13.92 -7.79
C LEU A 114 -9.44 13.81 -7.51
N GLU A 115 -10.22 13.68 -8.58
CA GLU A 115 -11.64 13.37 -8.45
C GLU A 115 -11.82 11.95 -7.88
N THR A 116 -12.87 11.75 -7.09
CA THR A 116 -13.17 10.45 -6.45
C THR A 116 -13.23 9.30 -7.47
N GLY A 117 -13.85 9.51 -8.63
CA GLY A 117 -13.95 8.49 -9.69
C GLY A 117 -12.60 8.12 -10.30
N GLN A 118 -11.76 9.13 -10.58
CA GLN A 118 -10.40 8.92 -11.08
C GLN A 118 -9.53 8.19 -10.05
N GLY A 119 -9.64 8.58 -8.76
CA GLY A 119 -8.95 7.89 -7.67
C GLY A 119 -9.37 6.44 -7.51
N LEU A 120 -10.66 6.14 -7.69
CA LEU A 120 -11.18 4.77 -7.65
C LEU A 120 -10.61 3.91 -8.76
N TRP A 121 -10.60 4.39 -10.00
CA TRP A 121 -10.01 3.66 -11.12
C TRP A 121 -8.51 3.40 -10.91
N LEU A 122 -7.79 4.40 -10.41
CA LEU A 122 -6.37 4.30 -10.14
C LEU A 122 -6.08 3.26 -9.04
N GLU A 123 -6.86 3.25 -7.96
CA GLU A 123 -6.78 2.20 -6.92
C GLU A 123 -7.05 0.81 -7.49
N ILE A 124 -8.09 0.66 -8.30
CA ILE A 124 -8.44 -0.65 -8.89
C ILE A 124 -7.30 -1.16 -9.76
N ILE A 125 -6.80 -0.34 -10.69
CA ILE A 125 -5.78 -0.74 -11.66
C ILE A 125 -4.46 -1.03 -10.96
N CYS A 126 -3.97 -0.12 -10.11
CA CYS A 126 -2.70 -0.32 -9.41
C CYS A 126 -2.77 -1.51 -8.45
N THR A 127 -3.89 -1.69 -7.75
CA THR A 127 -4.07 -2.85 -6.88
C THR A 127 -4.14 -4.15 -7.68
N PHE A 128 -4.79 -4.17 -8.84
CA PHE A 128 -4.80 -5.35 -9.71
C PHE A 128 -3.39 -5.74 -10.18
N VAL A 129 -2.59 -4.77 -10.62
CA VAL A 129 -1.18 -5.01 -11.00
C VAL A 129 -0.35 -5.51 -9.82
N PHE A 130 -0.53 -4.90 -8.63
CA PHE A 130 0.12 -5.34 -7.41
C PHE A 130 -0.27 -6.77 -7.02
N LEU A 131 -1.56 -7.12 -7.08
CA LEU A 131 -2.06 -8.47 -6.84
C LEU A 131 -1.52 -9.45 -7.89
N PHE A 132 -1.48 -9.06 -9.16
CA PHE A 132 -0.88 -9.85 -10.21
C PHE A 132 0.58 -10.16 -9.91
N SER A 133 1.41 -9.17 -9.61
CA SER A 133 2.83 -9.43 -9.30
C SER A 133 3.04 -10.21 -8.01
N SER A 134 2.29 -9.92 -6.95
CA SER A 134 2.48 -10.58 -5.65
C SER A 134 1.96 -12.01 -5.64
N ILE A 135 0.77 -12.22 -6.18
CA ILE A 135 0.08 -13.50 -6.09
C ILE A 135 0.49 -14.42 -7.25
N TRP A 136 0.67 -13.92 -8.47
CA TRP A 136 1.13 -14.78 -9.58
C TRP A 136 2.48 -15.43 -9.28
N ILE A 137 3.45 -14.65 -8.81
CA ILE A 137 4.78 -15.18 -8.45
C ILE A 137 4.68 -16.12 -7.24
N ALA A 138 3.75 -15.90 -6.31
CA ALA A 138 3.51 -16.80 -5.19
C ALA A 138 2.81 -18.11 -5.60
N PHE A 139 1.96 -18.09 -6.63
CA PHE A 139 1.20 -19.23 -7.11
C PHE A 139 2.00 -20.16 -8.02
N ASP A 140 2.93 -19.63 -8.81
CA ASP A 140 3.88 -20.49 -9.51
C ASP A 140 4.94 -21.00 -8.53
N ARG A 141 4.63 -22.13 -7.87
CA ARG A 141 5.52 -22.77 -6.90
C ARG A 141 6.90 -23.08 -7.50
N ARG A 142 7.00 -23.34 -8.81
CA ARG A 142 8.28 -23.59 -9.48
C ARG A 142 9.09 -22.30 -9.54
N GLN A 143 8.45 -21.21 -9.94
CA GLN A 143 9.08 -19.89 -10.01
C GLN A 143 9.44 -19.35 -8.62
N ALA A 144 8.56 -19.50 -7.62
CA ALA A 144 8.81 -19.09 -6.24
C ALA A 144 10.02 -19.82 -5.63
N VAL A 145 10.13 -21.13 -5.87
CA VAL A 145 11.28 -21.92 -5.42
C VAL A 145 12.57 -21.53 -6.16
N ALA A 146 12.49 -21.31 -7.48
CA ALA A 146 13.64 -20.93 -8.30
C ALA A 146 14.18 -19.53 -7.98
N LEU A 147 13.31 -18.55 -7.72
CA LEU A 147 13.69 -17.16 -7.41
C LEU A 147 14.28 -17.03 -6.00
N GLY A 148 13.82 -17.84 -5.06
CA GLY A 148 14.17 -17.72 -3.65
C GLY A 148 13.51 -16.52 -2.95
N ARG A 149 13.49 -16.58 -1.61
CA ARG A 149 12.70 -15.65 -0.77
C ARG A 149 13.14 -14.19 -0.91
N VAL A 150 14.44 -13.93 -1.01
CA VAL A 150 15.00 -12.58 -1.09
C VAL A 150 14.53 -11.88 -2.38
N VAL A 151 14.64 -12.56 -3.51
CA VAL A 151 14.27 -12.01 -4.82
C VAL A 151 12.76 -11.78 -4.88
N PHE A 152 11.96 -12.74 -4.42
CA PHE A 152 10.51 -12.62 -4.34
C PHE A 152 10.06 -11.36 -3.56
N CYS A 153 10.54 -11.20 -2.32
CA CYS A 153 10.16 -10.06 -1.49
C CYS A 153 10.65 -8.72 -2.09
N SER A 154 11.83 -8.73 -2.73
CA SER A 154 12.39 -7.57 -3.40
C SER A 154 11.56 -7.14 -4.61
N ILE A 155 11.10 -8.09 -5.43
CA ILE A 155 10.23 -7.82 -6.58
C ILE A 155 8.92 -7.17 -6.11
N ILE A 156 8.28 -7.70 -5.06
CA ILE A 156 7.04 -7.12 -4.54
C ILE A 156 7.27 -5.70 -4.04
N GLY A 157 8.34 -5.47 -3.26
CA GLY A 157 8.71 -4.13 -2.82
C GLY A 157 8.92 -3.16 -4.00
N LEU A 158 9.67 -3.58 -5.02
CA LEU A 158 9.91 -2.79 -6.22
C LEU A 158 8.62 -2.46 -6.97
N VAL A 159 7.70 -3.42 -7.13
CA VAL A 159 6.40 -3.18 -7.77
C VAL A 159 5.58 -2.17 -6.98
N VAL A 160 5.50 -2.29 -5.66
CA VAL A 160 4.79 -1.32 -4.80
C VAL A 160 5.39 0.07 -4.94
N GLY A 161 6.71 0.20 -4.84
CA GLY A 161 7.40 1.48 -5.00
C GLY A 161 7.17 2.09 -6.38
N LEU A 162 7.25 1.29 -7.44
CA LEU A 162 7.03 1.74 -8.81
C LEU A 162 5.59 2.20 -9.04
N LEU A 163 4.59 1.50 -8.51
CA LEU A 163 3.18 1.90 -8.62
C LEU A 163 2.90 3.21 -7.88
N VAL A 164 3.49 3.39 -6.69
CA VAL A 164 3.41 4.67 -5.97
C VAL A 164 4.11 5.79 -6.77
N PHE A 165 5.30 5.53 -7.33
CA PHE A 165 6.02 6.49 -8.16
C PHE A 165 5.22 6.91 -9.39
N ILE A 166 4.69 5.94 -10.15
CA ILE A 166 3.89 6.18 -11.35
C ILE A 166 2.63 6.95 -10.99
N SER A 167 1.89 6.53 -9.96
CA SER A 167 0.66 7.22 -9.58
C SER A 167 0.89 8.67 -9.16
N THR A 168 1.95 8.94 -8.38
CA THR A 168 2.27 10.30 -7.93
C THR A 168 2.82 11.17 -9.05
N THR A 169 3.58 10.59 -9.99
CA THR A 169 4.27 11.34 -11.05
C THR A 169 3.41 11.52 -12.30
N VAL A 170 2.65 10.50 -12.72
CA VAL A 170 1.77 10.58 -13.90
C VAL A 170 0.54 11.43 -13.61
N THR A 171 -0.05 11.31 -12.43
CA THR A 171 -1.18 12.17 -12.05
C THR A 171 -0.73 13.59 -11.73
N ALA A 172 0.49 13.77 -11.20
CA ALA A 172 1.15 15.06 -10.91
C ALA A 172 0.25 16.11 -10.20
N THR A 173 -0.79 15.67 -9.51
CA THR A 173 -1.82 16.57 -8.97
C THR A 173 -1.52 16.88 -7.51
N LYS A 174 -1.42 18.17 -7.17
CA LYS A 174 -1.22 18.61 -5.79
C LYS A 174 -2.40 18.16 -4.93
N GLY A 175 -2.12 17.75 -3.69
CA GLY A 175 -3.17 17.28 -2.77
C GLY A 175 -3.53 15.80 -2.92
N TYR A 176 -3.00 15.11 -3.93
CA TYR A 176 -3.07 13.66 -4.06
C TYR A 176 -1.83 13.00 -3.43
N ALA A 177 -2.03 12.00 -2.57
CA ALA A 177 -0.95 11.34 -1.83
C ALA A 177 -0.32 10.14 -2.57
N GLY A 178 -0.84 9.78 -3.75
CA GLY A 178 -0.50 8.52 -4.42
C GLY A 178 -1.45 7.38 -4.04
N VAL A 179 -1.30 6.24 -4.71
CA VAL A 179 -2.16 5.08 -4.47
C VAL A 179 -1.90 4.49 -3.09
N GLY A 180 -2.98 4.10 -2.42
CA GLY A 180 -2.98 3.38 -1.17
C GLY A 180 -2.63 1.91 -1.36
N MET A 181 -3.37 1.17 -2.20
CA MET A 181 -3.25 -0.29 -2.45
C MET A 181 -3.32 -1.17 -1.18
N ASN A 182 -3.50 -0.57 -0.01
CA ASN A 182 -3.47 -1.22 1.28
C ASN A 182 -4.45 -0.50 2.22
N PRO A 183 -5.65 -1.08 2.44
CA PRO A 183 -6.66 -0.46 3.28
C PRO A 183 -6.21 -0.16 4.71
N ALA A 184 -5.42 -1.04 5.33
CA ALA A 184 -4.92 -0.84 6.71
C ALA A 184 -3.93 0.33 6.79
N ARG A 185 -3.07 0.46 5.78
CA ARG A 185 -2.10 1.57 5.63
C ARG A 185 -2.78 2.92 5.41
N CYS A 186 -3.99 2.94 4.85
CA CYS A 186 -4.80 4.15 4.75
C CYS A 186 -5.62 4.41 6.02
N LEU A 187 -6.17 3.36 6.63
CA LEU A 187 -7.04 3.45 7.80
C LEU A 187 -6.32 4.00 9.04
N GLY A 188 -5.08 3.56 9.30
CA GLY A 188 -4.33 3.96 10.49
C GLY A 188 -4.22 5.49 10.65
N PRO A 189 -3.60 6.19 9.69
CA PRO A 189 -3.52 7.65 9.73
C PRO A 189 -4.89 8.34 9.71
N ALA A 190 -5.89 7.77 9.02
CA ALA A 190 -7.24 8.33 8.99
C ALA A 190 -7.91 8.32 10.37
N LEU A 191 -7.76 7.24 11.13
CA LEU A 191 -8.28 7.17 12.51
C LEU A 191 -7.51 8.06 13.48
N VAL A 192 -6.18 8.17 13.33
CA VAL A 192 -5.33 8.90 14.28
C VAL A 192 -5.35 10.42 14.06
N ARG A 193 -5.31 10.87 12.80
CA ARG A 193 -5.28 12.30 12.44
C ARG A 193 -6.65 12.84 12.06
N GLY A 194 -7.48 12.04 11.39
CA GLY A 194 -8.79 12.47 10.91
C GLY A 194 -8.73 13.56 9.83
N GLY A 195 -9.79 14.37 9.79
CA GLY A 195 -9.92 15.49 8.86
C GLY A 195 -10.08 15.06 7.40
N HIS A 196 -9.27 15.63 6.50
CA HIS A 196 -9.39 15.38 5.07
C HIS A 196 -9.13 13.91 4.67
N LEU A 197 -8.46 13.12 5.51
CA LEU A 197 -8.19 11.70 5.27
C LEU A 197 -9.46 10.83 5.20
N TRP A 198 -10.57 11.32 5.76
CA TRP A 198 -11.87 10.66 5.66
C TRP A 198 -12.61 10.99 4.35
N LYS A 199 -12.24 12.07 3.66
CA LYS A 199 -12.88 12.48 2.40
C LYS A 199 -12.52 11.50 1.30
N GLY A 200 -13.50 10.68 0.89
CA GLY A 200 -13.29 9.64 -0.12
C GLY A 200 -12.53 8.42 0.40
N HIS A 201 -12.42 8.23 1.73
CA HIS A 201 -11.67 7.11 2.31
C HIS A 201 -12.16 5.73 1.84
N TRP A 202 -13.46 5.61 1.57
CA TRP A 202 -14.08 4.39 1.06
C TRP A 202 -13.42 3.89 -0.23
N VAL A 203 -12.83 4.77 -1.04
CA VAL A 203 -12.13 4.42 -2.29
C VAL A 203 -10.97 3.46 -2.01
N PHE A 204 -10.24 3.68 -0.91
CA PHE A 204 -9.11 2.83 -0.49
C PHE A 204 -9.54 1.46 0.06
N TRP A 205 -10.84 1.21 0.17
CA TRP A 205 -11.41 -0.09 0.51
C TRP A 205 -12.07 -0.73 -0.70
N VAL A 206 -12.99 0.00 -1.35
CA VAL A 206 -13.75 -0.51 -2.48
C VAL A 206 -12.85 -0.79 -3.67
N GLY A 207 -11.91 0.09 -4.00
CA GLY A 207 -10.98 -0.13 -5.11
C GLY A 207 -10.18 -1.44 -4.95
N PRO A 208 -9.48 -1.64 -3.82
CA PRO A 208 -8.77 -2.88 -3.54
C PRO A 208 -9.66 -4.15 -3.48
N VAL A 209 -10.88 -4.05 -2.95
CA VAL A 209 -11.84 -5.17 -2.93
C VAL A 209 -12.25 -5.56 -4.34
N VAL A 210 -12.61 -4.57 -5.18
CA VAL A 210 -12.96 -4.79 -6.59
C VAL A 210 -11.80 -5.42 -7.35
N ALA A 211 -10.57 -4.94 -7.13
CA ALA A 211 -9.37 -5.53 -7.71
C ALA A 211 -9.14 -6.98 -7.27
N SER A 212 -9.41 -7.31 -6.00
CA SER A 212 -9.31 -8.69 -5.48
C SER A 212 -10.32 -9.64 -6.11
N VAL A 213 -11.56 -9.17 -6.31
CA VAL A 213 -12.60 -9.95 -7.00
C VAL A 213 -12.21 -10.17 -8.46
N ALA A 214 -11.79 -9.11 -9.16
CA ALA A 214 -11.34 -9.18 -10.54
C ALA A 214 -10.15 -10.14 -10.70
N PHE A 215 -9.17 -10.06 -9.80
CA PHE A 215 -8.02 -10.96 -9.79
C PHE A 215 -8.43 -12.41 -9.53
N SER A 216 -9.32 -12.67 -8.55
CA SER A 216 -9.84 -14.02 -8.30
C SER A 216 -10.55 -14.59 -9.54
N LEU A 217 -11.38 -13.81 -10.23
CA LEU A 217 -12.00 -14.23 -11.48
C LEU A 217 -10.96 -14.52 -12.57
N TYR A 218 -9.95 -13.68 -12.72
CA TYR A 218 -8.86 -13.89 -13.65
C TYR A 218 -8.13 -15.22 -13.40
N THR A 219 -7.83 -15.56 -12.14
CA THR A 219 -7.19 -16.85 -11.81
C THR A 219 -8.02 -18.07 -12.18
N LYS A 220 -9.35 -17.95 -12.26
CA LYS A 220 -10.24 -19.06 -12.67
C LYS A 220 -10.25 -19.30 -14.18
N ILE A 221 -9.89 -18.30 -14.98
CA ILE A 221 -9.83 -18.41 -16.44
C ILE A 221 -8.57 -19.18 -16.87
N ILE A 222 -7.54 -19.19 -16.03
CA ILE A 222 -6.23 -19.76 -16.37
C ILE A 222 -6.19 -21.26 -16.06
N PRO A 223 -5.73 -22.10 -17.01
CA PRO A 223 -5.65 -23.55 -16.79
C PRO A 223 -4.79 -23.91 -15.56
N ARG A 224 -5.34 -24.73 -14.67
CA ARG A 224 -4.69 -25.16 -13.41
C ARG A 224 -3.41 -25.98 -13.60
N GLU A 225 -3.20 -26.50 -14.80
CA GLU A 225 -2.05 -27.33 -15.18
C GLU A 225 -0.70 -26.59 -15.04
N HIS A 226 -0.72 -25.26 -15.01
CA HIS A 226 0.47 -24.42 -14.77
C HIS A 226 0.67 -24.04 -13.29
N LEU A 227 -0.34 -24.21 -12.43
CA LEU A 227 -0.33 -23.76 -11.02
C LEU A 227 0.08 -24.88 -10.06
N ILE A 228 -0.23 -26.12 -10.42
CA ILE A 228 0.19 -27.31 -9.68
C ILE A 228 1.25 -27.94 -10.58
N GLY A 229 2.52 -27.73 -10.25
CA GLY A 229 3.58 -28.52 -10.85
C GLY A 229 3.19 -29.99 -10.79
N ALA A 230 3.20 -30.65 -11.94
CA ALA A 230 2.82 -32.05 -12.16
C ALA A 230 3.25 -33.01 -11.02
N GLU A 231 2.45 -33.11 -9.97
CA GLU A 231 2.50 -34.14 -8.93
C GLU A 231 1.08 -34.69 -8.77
N SER A 232 0.61 -35.32 -9.85
CA SER A 232 -0.43 -36.35 -9.82
C SER A 232 -0.50 -37.03 -11.19
N LYS A 233 0.58 -37.71 -11.57
CA LYS A 233 0.54 -38.93 -12.38
C LYS A 233 1.63 -39.86 -11.90
#